data_AF-A0A7J6UZM8-F1
#
_entry.id   AF-A0A7J6UZM8-F1
#
_cell.length_a   1.000
_cell.length_b   1.000
_cell.length_c   1.000
_cell.angle_alpha   90.00
_cell.angle_beta   90.00
_cell.angle_gamma   90.00
#
_symmetry.space_group_name_H-M   'P 1'
#
loop_
_entity.id
_entity.type
_entity.pdbx_description
1 polymer ?
#
loop_
_entity_poly.entity_id
_entity_poly.type
_entity_poly.pdbx_seq_one_letter_code
_entity_poly.pdbx_strand_id
1 'polypeptide(L)'
;MQSIGFLGPAVALLGLIAAKTPAIASAWLAVAVGLKSFSHSGFLVNFQEIAPQYAGVLHGMSNTAGTFAAIIGTVGAGFFVEMIGSFRGFLLLTSFLYFLSALIWLTFATGERVNFDESSK
;
A
#
# COMPACT_ATOMS: atom_id res chain seq x y z
N MET A 1 -9.97 3.43 8.46
CA MET A 1 -9.84 2.17 7.68
C MET A 1 -8.42 2.02 7.12
N GLN A 2 -7.87 3.04 6.46
CA GLN A 2 -6.55 2.97 5.82
C GLN A 2 -5.37 2.66 6.75
N SER A 3 -5.38 3.20 7.98
CA SER A 3 -4.31 2.96 8.96
C SER A 3 -4.15 1.48 9.31
N ILE A 4 -5.27 0.75 9.40
CA ILE A 4 -5.28 -0.71 9.65
C ILE A 4 -4.73 -1.46 8.44
N GLY A 5 -5.08 -1.00 7.23
CA GLY A 5 -4.66 -1.59 5.97
C GLY A 5 -3.18 -1.36 5.61
N PHE A 6 -2.49 -0.43 6.27
CA PHE A 6 -1.04 -0.21 6.09
C PHE A 6 -0.21 -0.68 7.29
N LEU A 7 -0.65 -0.43 8.52
CA LEU A 7 0.07 -0.86 9.73
C LEU A 7 -0.04 -2.38 9.95
N GLY A 8 -1.20 -2.96 9.62
CA GLY A 8 -1.44 -4.41 9.74
C GLY A 8 -0.46 -5.25 8.93
N PRO A 9 -0.33 -5.02 7.61
CA PRO A 9 0.67 -5.70 6.79
C PRO A 9 2.11 -5.45 7.23
N ALA A 10 2.43 -4.24 7.70
CA ALA A 10 3.78 -3.90 8.17
C ALA A 10 4.20 -4.74 9.39
N VAL A 11 3.32 -4.88 10.38
CA VAL A 11 3.54 -5.72 11.57
C VAL A 11 3.54 -7.20 11.22
N ALA A 12 2.65 -7.64 10.34
CA ALA A 12 2.59 -9.03 9.88
C ALA A 12 3.88 -9.45 9.13
N LEU A 13 4.48 -8.54 8.34
CA LEU A 13 5.77 -8.78 7.68
C LEU A 13 6.95 -8.87 8.67
N LEU A 14 6.92 -8.12 9.77
CA LEU A 14 7.90 -8.28 10.85
C LEU A 14 7.74 -9.64 11.55
N GLY A 15 6.50 -10.08 11.78
CA GLY A 15 6.19 -11.42 12.28
C GLY A 15 6.65 -12.55 11.34
N LEU A 16 6.53 -12.33 10.03
CA LEU A 16 7.01 -13.26 9.00
C LEU A 16 8.54 -13.46 9.06
N ILE A 17 9.31 -12.40 9.31
CA ILE A 17 10.77 -12.49 9.43
C ILE A 17 11.20 -13.32 10.65
N ALA A 18 10.43 -13.25 11.74
CA ALA A 18 10.67 -14.00 12.97
C ALA A 18 10.14 -15.44 12.94
N ALA A 19 9.37 -15.81 11.91
CA ALA A 19 8.76 -17.14 11.81
C ALA A 19 9.82 -18.23 11.61
N LYS A 20 9.73 -19.29 12.43
CA LYS A 20 10.66 -20.42 12.41
C LYS A 20 10.17 -21.62 11.59
N THR A 21 8.88 -21.65 11.25
CA THR A 21 8.27 -22.75 10.48
C THR A 21 7.47 -22.22 9.29
N PRO A 22 7.40 -22.99 8.18
CA PRO A 22 6.68 -22.57 6.97
C PRO A 22 5.18 -22.35 7.21
N ALA A 23 4.55 -23.14 8.08
CA ALA A 23 3.13 -23.00 8.40
C ALA A 23 2.81 -21.65 9.07
N ILE A 24 3.66 -21.23 10.01
CA ILE A 24 3.52 -19.94 10.71
C ILE A 24 3.81 -18.78 9.74
N ALA A 25 4.80 -18.94 8.86
CA ALA A 25 5.10 -17.96 7.81
C ALA A 25 3.90 -17.75 6.86
N SER A 26 3.29 -18.83 6.37
CA SER A 26 2.11 -18.74 5.50
C SER A 26 0.91 -18.11 6.19
N ALA A 27 0.70 -18.38 7.49
CA ALA A 27 -0.37 -17.74 8.27
C ALA A 27 -0.16 -16.23 8.38
N TRP A 28 1.06 -15.77 8.70
CA TRP A 28 1.39 -14.34 8.74
C TRP A 28 1.23 -13.65 7.38
N LEU A 29 1.61 -14.34 6.30
CA LEU A 29 1.43 -13.84 4.94
C LEU A 29 -0.06 -13.69 4.59
N ALA A 30 -0.88 -14.69 4.93
CA ALA A 30 -2.33 -14.65 4.71
C ALA A 30 -2.98 -13.49 5.47
N VAL A 31 -2.59 -13.27 6.73
CA VAL A 31 -3.03 -12.13 7.54
C VAL A 31 -2.60 -10.81 6.90
N ALA A 32 -1.35 -10.69 6.42
CA ALA A 32 -0.86 -9.49 5.74
C ALA A 32 -1.69 -9.15 4.50
N VAL A 33 -1.98 -10.15 3.65
CA VAL A 33 -2.81 -9.97 2.45
C VAL A 33 -4.26 -9.64 2.81
N GLY A 34 -4.84 -10.30 3.81
CA GLY A 34 -6.19 -10.01 4.29
C GLY A 34 -6.34 -8.59 4.82
N LEU A 35 -5.37 -8.11 5.62
CA LEU A 35 -5.36 -6.75 6.14
C LEU A 35 -5.18 -5.71 5.02
N LYS A 36 -4.40 -6.02 3.99
CA LYS A 36 -4.25 -5.15 2.81
C LYS A 36 -5.59 -4.89 2.10
N SER A 37 -6.52 -5.85 2.09
CA SER A 37 -7.84 -5.68 1.46
C SER A 37 -8.67 -4.56 2.11
N PHE A 38 -8.52 -4.31 3.41
CA PHE A 38 -9.17 -3.18 4.10
C PHE A 38 -8.61 -1.82 3.67
N SER A 39 -7.38 -1.78 3.16
CA SER A 39 -6.78 -0.57 2.57
C SER A 39 -7.44 -0.21 1.24
N HIS A 40 -7.89 -1.23 0.50
CA HIS A 40 -8.51 -1.04 -0.81
C HIS A 40 -9.91 -0.42 -0.68
N SER A 41 -10.69 -0.81 0.33
CA SER A 41 -12.02 -0.23 0.58
C SER A 41 -11.96 1.23 1.03
N GLY A 42 -10.92 1.64 1.78
CA GLY A 42 -10.74 3.04 2.17
C GLY A 42 -10.29 3.93 1.02
N PHE A 43 -9.32 3.48 0.23
CA PHE A 43 -8.75 4.25 -0.87
C PHE A 43 -9.75 4.52 -2.01
N LEU A 44 -10.52 3.51 -2.39
CA LEU A 44 -11.45 3.61 -3.52
C LEU A 44 -12.60 4.57 -3.25
N VAL A 45 -13.14 4.53 -2.03
CA VAL A 45 -14.24 5.40 -1.61
C VAL A 45 -13.77 6.86 -1.53
N ASN A 46 -12.51 7.08 -1.12
CA ASN A 46 -11.92 8.42 -1.03
C ASN A 46 -11.97 9.20 -2.37
N PHE A 47 -11.75 8.55 -3.52
CA PHE A 47 -11.88 9.23 -4.82
C PHE A 47 -13.31 9.68 -5.13
N GLN A 48 -14.29 8.85 -4.77
CA GLN A 48 -15.70 9.14 -5.00
C GLN A 48 -16.20 10.25 -4.07
N GLU A 49 -15.68 10.27 -2.84
CA GLU A 49 -15.99 11.32 -1.86
C GLU A 49 -15.39 12.66 -2.26
N ILE A 50 -14.14 12.71 -2.73
CA ILE A 50 -13.44 13.95 -3.09
C ILE A 50 -13.94 14.52 -4.42
N ALA A 51 -14.09 13.69 -5.45
CA ALA A 51 -14.33 14.16 -6.82
C ALA A 51 -15.25 13.20 -7.60
N PRO A 52 -16.55 13.16 -7.31
CA PRO A 52 -17.47 12.19 -7.90
C PRO A 52 -17.55 12.26 -9.44
N GLN A 53 -17.42 13.45 -10.03
CA GLN A 53 -17.45 13.65 -11.49
C GLN A 53 -16.18 13.15 -12.20
N TYR A 54 -15.03 13.15 -11.51
CA TYR A 54 -13.73 12.74 -12.06
C TYR A 54 -13.17 11.46 -11.43
N ALA A 55 -13.96 10.78 -10.59
CA ALA A 55 -13.53 9.61 -9.83
C ALA A 55 -12.97 8.50 -10.74
N GLY A 56 -13.56 8.30 -11.94
CA GLY A 56 -13.07 7.32 -12.91
C GLY A 56 -11.68 7.64 -13.46
N VAL A 57 -11.41 8.91 -13.76
CA VAL A 57 -10.09 9.36 -14.27
C VAL A 57 -9.04 9.29 -13.17
N LEU A 58 -9.36 9.76 -11.97
CA LEU A 58 -8.47 9.68 -10.80
C LEU A 58 -8.14 8.24 -10.43
N HIS A 59 -9.12 7.34 -10.46
CA HIS A 59 -8.92 5.92 -10.25
C HIS A 59 -8.00 5.33 -11.33
N GLY A 60 -8.26 5.65 -12.60
CA GLY A 60 -7.45 5.18 -13.74
C GLY A 60 -5.98 5.58 -13.59
N MET A 61 -5.71 6.88 -13.35
CA MET A 61 -4.35 7.38 -13.13
C MET A 61 -3.66 6.70 -11.96
N SER A 62 -4.38 6.49 -10.86
CA SER A 62 -3.85 5.82 -9.67
C SER A 62 -3.52 4.35 -9.93
N ASN A 63 -4.34 3.64 -10.69
CA ASN A 63 -4.09 2.25 -11.05
C ASN A 63 -2.89 2.12 -12.00
N THR A 64 -2.73 3.05 -12.95
CA THR A 64 -1.54 3.12 -13.81
C THR A 64 -0.28 3.35 -12.99
N ALA A 65 -0.28 4.34 -12.08
CA ALA A 65 0.85 4.60 -11.20
C ALA A 65 1.16 3.40 -10.30
N GLY A 66 0.14 2.74 -9.73
CA GLY A 66 0.30 1.54 -8.92
C GLY A 66 0.89 0.36 -9.71
N THR A 67 0.44 0.16 -10.94
CA THR A 67 0.97 -0.90 -11.82
C THR A 67 2.43 -0.63 -12.20
N PHE A 68 2.76 0.61 -12.52
CA PHE A 68 4.15 1.00 -12.83
C PHE A 68 5.08 0.80 -11.62
N ALA A 69 4.64 1.23 -10.43
CA ALA A 69 5.37 0.99 -9.19
C ALA A 69 5.53 -0.50 -8.88
N ALA A 70 4.52 -1.33 -9.19
CA ALA A 70 4.59 -2.78 -9.02
C ALA A 70 5.64 -3.42 -9.93
N ILE A 71 5.72 -3.00 -11.20
CA ILE A 71 6.73 -3.49 -12.17
C ILE A 71 8.14 -3.14 -11.69
N ILE A 72 8.37 -1.88 -11.30
CA ILE A 72 9.67 -1.45 -10.77
C ILE A 72 9.99 -2.22 -9.48
N GLY A 73 9.00 -2.39 -8.60
CA GLY A 73 9.16 -3.10 -7.34
C GLY A 73 9.55 -4.56 -7.51
N THR A 74 8.92 -5.30 -8.44
CA THR A 74 9.26 -6.71 -8.69
C THR A 74 10.63 -6.87 -9.33
N VAL A 75 10.98 -6.05 -10.33
CA VAL A 75 12.32 -6.08 -10.93
C VAL A 75 13.38 -5.71 -9.89
N GLY A 76 13.14 -4.64 -9.13
CA GLY A 76 14.03 -4.21 -8.05
C GLY A 76 14.21 -5.25 -6.95
N ALA A 77 13.14 -5.98 -6.59
CA ALA A 77 13.22 -7.07 -5.61
C ALA A 77 14.16 -8.19 -6.06
N GLY A 78 14.10 -8.57 -7.34
CA GLY A 78 14.98 -9.59 -7.93
C GLY A 78 16.45 -9.19 -7.80
N PHE A 79 16.81 -8.01 -8.32
CA PHE A 79 18.18 -7.49 -8.23
C PHE A 79 18.66 -7.27 -6.79
N PHE A 80 17.78 -6.81 -5.90
CA PHE A 80 18.12 -6.57 -4.50
C PHE A 80 18.46 -7.87 -3.76
N VAL A 81 17.68 -8.93 -4.00
CA VAL A 81 17.94 -10.25 -3.41
C VAL A 81 19.21 -10.87 -3.99
N GLU A 82 19.49 -10.72 -5.28
CA GLU A 82 20.73 -11.18 -5.90
C GLU A 82 21.98 -10.46 -5.33
N MET A 83 21.88 -9.15 -5.10
CA MET A 83 23.02 -8.35 -4.61
C MET A 83 23.32 -8.56 -3.13
N ILE A 84 22.30 -8.66 -2.29
CA ILE A 84 22.44 -8.73 -0.81
C ILE A 84 22.39 -10.18 -0.31
N GLY A 85 21.87 -11.11 -1.11
CA GLY A 85 21.75 -12.52 -0.76
C GLY A 85 20.74 -12.81 0.36
N SER A 86 19.94 -11.82 0.78
CA SER A 86 19.04 -11.93 1.94
C SER A 86 17.63 -11.47 1.64
N PHE A 87 16.70 -12.42 1.55
CA PHE A 87 15.27 -12.16 1.42
C PHE A 87 14.68 -11.46 2.66
N ARG A 88 15.25 -11.68 3.84
CA ARG A 88 14.84 -11.00 5.08
C ARG A 88 15.07 -9.49 5.02
N GLY A 89 16.16 -9.04 4.39
CA GLY A 89 16.44 -7.62 4.19
C GLY A 89 15.40 -6.94 3.30
N PHE A 90 14.95 -7.64 2.25
CA PHE A 90 13.90 -7.15 1.36
C PHE A 90 12.53 -7.04 2.07
N LEU A 91 12.17 -8.01 2.91
CA LEU A 91 10.96 -7.96 3.72
C LEU A 91 10.98 -6.79 4.72
N LEU A 92 12.13 -6.49 5.32
CA LEU A 92 12.31 -5.33 6.20
C LEU A 92 12.11 -4.00 5.44
N LEU A 93 12.74 -3.87 4.27
CA LEU A 93 12.56 -2.70 3.40
C LEU A 93 11.08 -2.53 3.02
N THR A 94 10.41 -3.63 2.67
CA THR A 94 8.98 -3.62 2.33
C THR A 94 8.12 -3.16 3.52
N SER A 95 8.38 -3.67 4.72
CA SER A 95 7.69 -3.23 5.95
C SER A 95 7.91 -1.74 6.22
N PHE A 96 9.15 -1.24 6.04
CA PHE A 96 9.46 0.18 6.18
C PHE A 96 8.68 1.05 5.18
N LEU A 97 8.58 0.63 3.91
CA LEU A 97 7.80 1.34 2.90
C LEU A 97 6.29 1.36 3.24
N TYR A 98 5.76 0.30 3.85
CA TYR A 98 4.38 0.30 4.36
C TYR A 98 4.17 1.33 5.48
N PHE A 99 5.11 1.45 6.43
CA PHE A 99 5.06 2.47 7.47
C PHE A 99 5.15 3.89 6.89
N LEU A 100 6.07 4.13 5.94
CA LEU A 100 6.20 5.42 5.29
C LEU A 100 4.93 5.80 4.53
N SER A 101 4.32 4.84 3.82
CA SER A 101 3.06 5.03 3.11
C SER A 101 1.91 5.35 4.08
N ALA A 102 1.86 4.70 5.25
CA ALA A 102 0.90 5.01 6.29
C ALA A 102 1.08 6.44 6.82
N LEU A 103 2.32 6.87 7.03
CA LEU A 103 2.63 8.22 7.51
C LEU A 103 2.15 9.27 6.49
N ILE A 104 2.53 9.11 5.22
CA ILE A 104 2.12 10.02 4.13
C ILE A 104 0.59 10.09 4.04
N TRP A 105 -0.08 8.94 4.13
CA TRP A 105 -1.55 8.91 4.11
C TRP A 105 -2.15 9.67 5.30
N LEU A 106 -1.62 9.47 6.51
CA LEU A 106 -2.13 10.14 7.71
C LEU A 106 -1.89 11.65 7.69
N THR A 107 -0.83 12.13 7.05
CA THR A 107 -0.52 13.57 6.99
C THR A 107 -1.19 14.31 5.84
N PHE A 108 -1.42 13.66 4.70
CA PHE A 108 -1.88 14.33 3.48
C PHE A 108 -3.28 13.93 3.00
N ALA A 109 -3.89 12.85 3.51
CA ALA A 109 -5.23 12.48 3.07
C ALA A 109 -6.28 13.45 3.64
N THR A 110 -7.14 13.96 2.77
CA THR A 110 -8.31 14.77 3.13
C THR A 110 -9.58 14.13 2.57
N GLY A 111 -10.70 14.28 3.27
CA GLY A 111 -12.01 13.77 2.85
C GLY A 111 -12.97 14.85 2.32
N GLU A 112 -12.49 16.09 2.19
CA GLU A 112 -13.30 17.21 1.69
C GLU A 112 -13.50 17.10 0.17
N ARG A 113 -14.73 17.40 -0.26
CA ARG A 113 -15.09 17.49 -1.67
C ARG A 113 -14.35 18.64 -2.32
N VAL A 114 -13.68 18.35 -3.44
CA VAL A 114 -13.10 19.39 -4.29
C VAL A 114 -14.22 20.05 -5.07
N ASN A 115 -14.41 21.35 -4.86
CA ASN A 115 -15.43 22.14 -5.54
C ASN A 115 -14.85 22.67 -6.86
N PHE A 116 -15.19 22.01 -7.97
CA PHE A 116 -14.65 22.35 -9.29
C PHE A 116 -15.25 23.64 -9.89
N ASP A 117 -16.36 24.16 -9.32
CA ASP A 117 -17.06 25.36 -9.81
C ASP A 117 -16.36 26.70 -9.47
N GLU A 118 -15.44 26.74 -8.51
CA GLU A 118 -14.70 27.98 -8.19
C GLU A 118 -13.60 28.32 -9.21
N SER A 119 -13.21 27.39 -10.08
CA SER A 119 -12.21 27.61 -11.12
C SER A 119 -12.76 28.36 -12.35
N SER A 120 -14.06 28.65 -12.40
CA SER A 120 -14.74 29.32 -13.51
C SER A 120 -15.15 30.78 -13.18
N LYS A 121 -14.32 31.51 -12.42
CA LYS A 121 -14.41 32.97 -12.28
C LYS A 121 -13.12 33.66 -12.71
#